data_AF-A0A2D5TJK1-F1
#
_entry.id   AF-A0A2D5TJK1-F1
#
_cell.length_a   1.000
_cell.length_b   1.000
_cell.length_c   1.000
_cell.angle_alpha   90.00
_cell.angle_beta   90.00
_cell.angle_gamma   90.00
#
_symmetry.space_group_name_H-M   'P 1'
#
loop_
_entity.id
_entity.type
_entity.pdbx_description
1 polymer ?
#
loop_
_entity_poly.entity_id
_entity_poly.type
_entity_poly.pdbx_seq_one_letter_code
_entity_poly.pdbx_strand_id
1 'polypeptide(L)'
;MSKKLLVTVLASIFAAGFFSGFAWAKKVQAEREEQQAKADTEEVQRTADIQIKEVVKYVDRVKTITLKGDTITKEVVKYVPNSDCVVTPDAVRLLNAAAKSMSVPGDPRGVNGASAPAEGDLIHCATLARAVTVVVQNYQQYHIVAARLEALQTIIADTGKQRRE
;
A
#
# COMPACT_ATOMS: atom_id res chain seq x y z
N MET A 1 7.39 -66.63 -50.90
CA MET A 1 7.50 -65.18 -50.65
C MET A 1 8.70 -64.96 -49.74
N SER A 2 9.75 -64.27 -50.20
CA SER A 2 11.03 -64.18 -49.48
C SER A 2 10.89 -63.37 -48.20
N LYS A 3 11.42 -63.85 -47.06
CA LYS A 3 11.39 -63.17 -45.75
C LYS A 3 11.80 -61.70 -45.82
N LYS A 4 12.70 -61.35 -46.75
CA LYS A 4 13.15 -59.96 -46.99
C LYS A 4 12.02 -59.02 -47.41
N LEU A 5 11.04 -59.49 -48.18
CA LEU A 5 9.94 -58.68 -48.71
C LEU A 5 8.90 -58.36 -47.63
N LEU A 6 8.71 -59.27 -46.67
CA LEU A 6 7.78 -59.11 -45.56
C LEU A 6 8.34 -58.10 -44.52
N VAL A 7 9.65 -58.14 -44.26
CA VAL A 7 10.33 -57.18 -43.38
C VAL A 7 10.30 -55.76 -43.94
N THR A 8 10.50 -55.58 -45.26
CA THR A 8 10.45 -54.23 -45.88
C THR A 8 9.05 -53.62 -45.84
N VAL A 9 8.00 -54.42 -45.99
CA VAL A 9 6.61 -53.92 -45.92
C VAL A 9 6.24 -53.53 -44.48
N LEU A 10 6.63 -54.33 -43.48
CA LEU A 10 6.43 -53.96 -42.07
C LEU A 10 7.19 -52.68 -41.69
N ALA A 11 8.44 -52.54 -42.17
CA ALA A 11 9.23 -51.34 -41.92
C ALA A 11 8.61 -50.08 -42.56
N SER A 12 8.01 -50.18 -43.76
CA SER A 12 7.38 -49.02 -44.41
C SER A 12 6.09 -48.59 -43.71
N ILE A 13 5.27 -49.54 -43.24
CA ILE A 13 4.06 -49.27 -42.47
C ILE A 13 4.42 -48.59 -41.15
N PHE A 14 5.45 -49.08 -40.45
CA PHE A 14 5.91 -48.49 -39.21
C PHE A 14 6.44 -47.06 -39.40
N ALA A 15 7.23 -46.83 -40.46
CA ALA A 15 7.75 -45.50 -40.78
C ALA A 15 6.61 -44.51 -41.11
N ALA A 16 5.59 -44.94 -41.86
CA ALA A 16 4.44 -44.10 -42.19
C ALA A 16 3.60 -43.74 -40.94
N GLY A 17 3.38 -44.70 -40.04
CA GLY A 17 2.71 -44.46 -38.76
C GLY A 17 3.47 -43.48 -37.86
N PHE A 18 4.80 -43.62 -37.80
CA PHE A 18 5.64 -42.73 -36.99
C PHE A 18 5.63 -41.27 -37.50
N PHE A 19 5.76 -41.06 -38.82
CA PHE A 19 5.75 -39.72 -39.40
C PHE A 19 4.38 -39.02 -39.27
N SER A 20 3.30 -39.74 -39.50
CA SER A 20 1.94 -39.19 -39.37
C SER A 20 1.60 -38.85 -37.91
N GLY A 21 1.97 -39.71 -36.96
CA GLY A 21 1.83 -39.45 -35.53
C GLY A 21 2.64 -38.23 -35.07
N PHE A 22 3.88 -38.09 -35.53
CA PHE A 22 4.73 -36.94 -35.19
C PHE A 22 4.17 -35.63 -35.75
N ALA A 23 3.69 -35.63 -37.00
CA ALA A 23 3.07 -34.46 -37.61
C ALA A 23 1.80 -34.03 -36.88
N TRP A 24 0.94 -34.97 -36.48
CA TRP A 24 -0.26 -34.69 -35.70
C TRP A 24 0.08 -34.17 -34.29
N ALA A 25 1.03 -34.80 -33.60
CA ALA A 25 1.46 -34.38 -32.27
C ALA A 25 2.00 -32.93 -32.28
N LYS A 26 2.81 -32.58 -33.29
CA LYS A 26 3.32 -31.21 -33.46
C LYS A 26 2.20 -30.21 -33.71
N LYS A 27 1.19 -30.57 -34.52
CA LYS A 27 0.03 -29.72 -34.79
C LYS A 27 -0.80 -29.48 -33.52
N VAL A 28 -1.10 -30.54 -32.77
CA VAL A 28 -1.85 -30.47 -31.50
C VAL A 28 -1.09 -29.67 -30.44
N GLN A 29 0.24 -29.77 -30.40
CA GLN A 29 1.07 -28.93 -29.53
C GLN A 29 0.96 -27.45 -29.90
N ALA A 30 1.10 -27.11 -31.19
CA ALA A 30 0.96 -25.72 -31.64
C ALA A 30 -0.44 -25.15 -31.35
N GLU A 31 -1.50 -25.93 -31.56
CA GLU A 31 -2.87 -25.52 -31.23
C GLU A 31 -3.05 -25.31 -29.71
N ARG A 32 -2.42 -26.14 -28.87
CA ARG A 32 -2.45 -25.98 -27.41
C ARG A 32 -1.63 -24.78 -26.93
N GLU A 33 -0.46 -24.54 -27.51
CA GLU A 33 0.35 -23.36 -27.23
C GLU A 33 -0.40 -22.07 -27.59
N GLU A 34 -1.12 -22.06 -28.72
CA GLU A 34 -1.94 -20.91 -29.10
C GLU A 34 -3.12 -20.69 -28.13
N GLN A 35 -3.78 -21.77 -27.70
CA GLN A 35 -4.85 -21.69 -26.69
C GLN A 35 -4.34 -21.25 -25.32
N GLN A 36 -3.17 -21.74 -24.90
CA GLN A 36 -2.51 -21.31 -23.67
C GLN A 36 -2.11 -19.84 -23.75
N ALA A 37 -1.49 -19.41 -24.84
CA ALA A 37 -1.14 -18.00 -25.03
C ALA A 37 -2.37 -17.09 -24.95
N LYS A 38 -3.52 -17.50 -25.52
CA LYS A 38 -4.79 -16.76 -25.38
C LYS A 38 -5.27 -16.71 -23.93
N ALA A 39 -5.31 -17.85 -23.24
CA ALA A 39 -5.73 -17.91 -21.84
C ALA A 39 -4.82 -17.06 -20.92
N ASP A 40 -3.51 -17.16 -21.12
CA ASP A 40 -2.51 -16.39 -20.38
C ASP A 40 -2.69 -14.88 -20.64
N THR A 41 -2.94 -14.47 -21.89
CA THR A 41 -3.19 -13.05 -22.19
C THR A 41 -4.48 -12.53 -21.54
N GLU A 42 -5.54 -13.32 -21.49
CA GLU A 42 -6.79 -12.94 -20.82
C GLU A 42 -6.61 -12.83 -19.31
N GLU A 43 -5.85 -13.74 -18.70
CA GLU A 43 -5.56 -13.72 -17.27
C GLU A 43 -4.68 -12.53 -16.89
N VAL A 44 -3.65 -12.23 -17.71
CA VAL A 44 -2.81 -11.04 -17.54
C VAL A 44 -3.63 -9.77 -17.65
N GLN A 45 -4.54 -9.67 -18.61
CA GLN A 45 -5.44 -8.51 -18.75
C GLN A 45 -6.35 -8.34 -17.54
N ARG A 46 -7.02 -9.41 -17.09
CA ARG A 46 -7.87 -9.35 -15.88
C ARG A 46 -7.08 -8.93 -14.65
N THR A 47 -5.89 -9.46 -14.48
CA THR A 47 -5.02 -9.13 -13.36
C THR A 47 -4.58 -7.67 -13.42
N ALA A 48 -4.25 -7.16 -14.61
CA ALA A 48 -3.90 -5.76 -14.81
C ALA A 48 -5.06 -4.81 -14.47
N ASP A 49 -6.28 -5.12 -14.91
CA ASP A 49 -7.47 -4.30 -14.63
C ASP A 49 -7.78 -4.22 -13.13
N ILE A 50 -7.66 -5.36 -12.42
CA ILE A 50 -7.85 -5.43 -10.97
C ILE A 50 -6.80 -4.57 -10.26
N GLN A 51 -5.52 -4.71 -10.64
CA GLN A 51 -4.44 -3.91 -10.05
C GLN A 51 -4.64 -2.42 -10.28
N ILE A 52 -4.99 -2.00 -11.51
CA ILE A 52 -5.25 -0.59 -11.82
C ILE A 52 -6.39 -0.05 -10.96
N LYS A 53 -7.50 -0.79 -10.85
CA LYS A 53 -8.65 -0.38 -10.03
C LYS A 53 -8.29 -0.22 -8.56
N GLU A 54 -7.49 -1.13 -8.01
CA GLU A 54 -7.03 -1.03 -6.63
C GLU A 54 -6.09 0.17 -6.41
N VAL A 55 -5.16 0.41 -7.33
CA VAL A 55 -4.26 1.56 -7.29
C VAL A 55 -5.08 2.87 -7.31
N VAL A 56 -6.07 2.97 -8.20
CA VAL A 56 -6.95 4.16 -8.27
C VAL A 56 -7.70 4.35 -6.96
N LYS A 57 -8.34 3.30 -6.42
CA LYS A 57 -9.06 3.38 -5.13
C LYS A 57 -8.14 3.82 -3.98
N TYR A 58 -6.90 3.33 -3.96
CA TYR A 58 -5.93 3.72 -2.95
C TYR A 58 -5.53 5.21 -3.09
N VAL A 59 -5.24 5.66 -4.30
CA VAL A 59 -4.89 7.06 -4.60
C VAL A 59 -6.04 8.01 -4.21
N ASP A 60 -7.28 7.66 -4.55
CA ASP A 60 -8.47 8.46 -4.19
C ASP A 60 -8.66 8.57 -2.67
N ARG A 61 -8.38 7.48 -1.94
CA ARG A 61 -8.45 7.47 -0.48
C ARG A 61 -7.37 8.37 0.13
N VAL A 62 -6.13 8.28 -0.35
CA VAL A 62 -5.03 9.15 0.10
C VAL A 62 -5.36 10.62 -0.18
N LYS A 63 -5.86 10.94 -1.38
CA LYS A 63 -6.30 12.30 -1.73
C LYS A 63 -7.38 12.82 -0.78
N THR A 64 -8.34 11.98 -0.42
CA THR A 64 -9.39 12.33 0.54
C THR A 64 -8.82 12.63 1.93
N ILE A 65 -7.87 11.83 2.41
CA ILE A 65 -7.18 12.05 3.69
C ILE A 65 -6.42 13.38 3.67
N THR A 66 -5.73 13.68 2.57
CA THR A 66 -5.02 14.95 2.40
C THR A 66 -5.97 16.14 2.43
N LEU A 67 -7.08 16.09 1.67
CA LEU A 67 -8.10 17.15 1.66
C LEU A 67 -8.72 17.39 3.04
N LYS A 68 -8.94 16.32 3.83
CA LYS A 68 -9.37 16.43 5.22
C LYS A 68 -8.31 17.12 6.08
N GLY A 69 -7.03 16.77 5.90
CA GLY A 69 -5.90 17.46 6.53
C GLY A 69 -5.87 18.96 6.23
N ASP A 70 -6.04 19.34 4.96
CA ASP A 70 -6.09 20.75 4.55
C ASP A 70 -7.29 21.48 5.17
N THR A 71 -8.42 20.78 5.33
CA THR A 71 -9.61 21.32 6.00
C THR A 71 -9.34 21.55 7.48
N ILE A 72 -8.65 20.61 8.16
CA ILE A 72 -8.22 20.77 9.56
C ILE A 72 -7.36 22.03 9.71
N THR A 73 -6.39 22.23 8.82
CA THR A 73 -5.55 23.44 8.85
C THR A 73 -6.38 24.73 8.77
N LYS A 74 -7.37 24.78 7.87
CA LYS A 74 -8.22 25.97 7.68
C LYS A 74 -9.13 26.24 8.87
N GLU A 75 -9.78 25.21 9.39
CA GLU A 75 -10.73 25.38 10.50
C GLU A 75 -10.01 25.67 11.83
N VAL A 76 -8.87 25.04 12.11
CA VAL A 76 -8.15 25.28 13.36
C VAL A 76 -7.66 26.74 13.45
N VAL A 77 -7.10 27.28 12.37
CA VAL A 77 -6.64 28.68 12.33
C VAL A 77 -7.79 29.67 12.47
N LYS A 78 -9.00 29.30 12.04
CA LYS A 78 -10.21 30.13 12.18
C LYS A 78 -10.70 30.21 13.63
N TYR A 79 -10.68 29.10 14.37
CA TYR A 79 -11.21 29.05 15.75
C TYR A 79 -10.19 29.41 16.83
N VAL A 80 -8.88 29.34 16.53
CA VAL A 80 -7.82 29.73 17.45
C VAL A 80 -7.07 30.91 16.84
N PRO A 81 -7.52 32.16 17.09
CA PRO A 81 -6.80 33.33 16.61
C PRO A 81 -5.40 33.40 17.24
N ASN A 82 -4.43 33.90 16.49
CA ASN A 82 -3.03 33.98 16.89
C ASN A 82 -2.76 34.85 18.14
N SER A 83 -3.77 35.55 18.67
CA SER A 83 -3.66 36.32 19.91
C SER A 83 -3.82 35.49 21.17
N ASP A 84 -4.45 34.31 21.07
CA ASP A 84 -4.95 33.58 22.24
C ASP A 84 -4.14 32.31 22.55
N CYS A 85 -3.12 32.01 21.74
CA CYS A 85 -2.30 30.81 21.90
C CYS A 85 -1.03 31.11 22.69
N VAL A 86 -1.06 30.78 23.99
CA VAL A 86 0.09 30.80 24.88
C VAL A 86 0.49 29.35 25.14
N VAL A 87 1.59 28.89 24.53
CA VAL A 87 2.17 27.57 24.82
C VAL A 87 3.41 27.78 25.67
N THR A 88 3.43 27.19 26.87
CA THR A 88 4.61 27.26 27.74
C THR A 88 5.74 26.38 27.19
N PRO A 89 7.00 26.81 27.27
CA PRO A 89 8.16 26.00 26.85
C PRO A 89 8.20 24.61 27.54
N ASP A 90 7.73 24.54 28.78
CA ASP A 90 7.65 23.30 29.56
C ASP A 90 6.65 22.30 28.98
N ALA A 91 5.51 22.77 28.45
CA ALA A 91 4.54 21.93 27.76
C ALA A 91 5.14 21.33 26.47
N VAL A 92 5.89 22.14 25.70
CA VAL A 92 6.59 21.67 24.50
C VAL A 92 7.66 20.63 24.87
N ARG A 93 8.41 20.86 25.95
CA ARG A 93 9.43 19.92 26.43
C ARG A 93 8.82 18.57 26.83
N LEU A 94 7.72 18.59 27.58
CA LEU A 94 6.98 17.39 27.98
C LEU A 94 6.47 16.62 26.75
N LEU A 95 5.82 17.31 25.81
CA LEU A 95 5.27 16.69 24.60
C LEU A 95 6.37 16.09 23.71
N ASN A 96 7.52 16.76 23.59
CA ASN A 96 8.65 16.23 22.83
C ASN A 96 9.29 15.00 23.48
N ALA A 97 9.39 14.96 24.81
CA ALA A 97 9.88 13.79 25.54
C ALA A 97 8.92 12.60 25.37
N ALA A 98 7.61 12.84 25.49
CA ALA A 98 6.57 11.84 25.27
C ALA A 98 6.59 11.29 23.83
N ALA A 99 6.73 12.16 22.82
CA ALA A 99 6.81 11.75 21.42
C ALA A 99 8.03 10.86 21.11
N LYS A 100 9.10 10.97 21.90
CA LYS A 100 10.32 10.15 21.77
C LYS A 100 10.35 8.97 22.73
N SER A 101 9.31 8.76 23.54
CA SER A 101 9.28 7.77 24.62
C SER A 101 10.48 7.92 25.59
N MET A 102 10.87 9.16 25.87
CA MET A 102 11.98 9.51 26.77
C MET A 102 11.47 10.10 28.07
N SER A 103 12.27 10.00 29.14
CA SER A 103 12.02 10.78 30.35
C SER A 103 12.17 12.28 30.06
N VAL A 104 11.39 13.10 30.76
CA VAL A 104 11.44 14.56 30.61
C VAL A 104 12.78 15.07 31.17
N PRO A 105 13.62 15.76 30.38
CA PRO A 105 14.86 16.34 30.90
C PRO A 105 14.56 17.54 31.83
N GLY A 106 15.18 17.58 33.01
CA GLY A 106 15.13 18.70 33.97
C GLY A 106 14.19 18.50 35.17
N ASP A 107 14.26 19.42 36.14
CA ASP A 107 13.43 19.41 37.36
C ASP A 107 12.00 19.90 37.03
N PRO A 108 10.93 19.16 37.39
CA PRO A 108 9.56 19.61 37.22
C PRO A 108 9.18 20.82 38.10
N ARG A 109 10.00 21.23 39.09
CA ARG A 109 9.66 22.25 40.11
C ARG A 109 9.37 23.69 39.62
N GLY A 110 9.35 23.96 38.32
CA GLY A 110 8.82 25.23 37.78
C GLY A 110 7.30 25.42 37.98
N VAL A 111 6.54 24.36 38.30
CA VAL A 111 5.05 24.41 38.34
C VAL A 111 4.46 25.12 39.56
N ASN A 112 5.25 25.42 40.60
CA ASN A 112 4.73 26.02 41.85
C ASN A 112 5.07 27.50 42.02
N GLY A 113 5.67 28.14 41.02
CA GLY A 113 5.86 29.59 41.00
C GLY A 113 4.84 30.22 40.09
N ALA A 114 3.96 31.05 40.62
CA ALA A 114 3.13 32.00 39.89
C ALA A 114 3.98 33.09 39.21
N SER A 115 5.00 32.69 38.46
CA SER A 115 5.68 33.54 37.52
C SER A 115 4.95 33.31 36.21
N ALA A 116 4.02 34.21 35.88
CA ALA A 116 3.66 34.40 34.50
C ALA A 116 4.98 34.39 33.69
N PRO A 117 5.11 33.54 32.66
CA PRO A 117 6.32 33.53 31.85
C PRO A 117 6.61 34.96 31.45
N ALA A 118 7.86 35.42 31.65
CA ALA A 118 8.26 36.73 31.19
C ALA A 118 7.86 36.82 29.70
N GLU A 119 7.29 37.95 29.25
CA GLU A 119 6.71 38.07 27.90
C GLU A 119 7.67 37.62 26.77
N GLY A 120 8.99 37.60 27.03
CA GLY A 120 10.03 37.09 26.12
C GLY A 120 10.26 35.57 26.10
N ASP A 121 9.74 34.80 27.05
CA ASP A 121 9.88 33.33 27.15
C ASP A 121 8.62 32.59 26.66
N LEU A 122 7.58 33.35 26.31
CA LEU A 122 6.39 32.84 25.66
C LEU A 122 6.67 32.54 24.19
N ILE A 123 6.45 31.28 23.82
CA ILE A 123 6.50 30.85 22.44
C ILE A 123 5.24 31.38 21.74
N HIS A 124 5.38 32.52 21.07
CA HIS A 124 4.30 33.18 20.31
C HIS A 124 3.93 32.38 19.03
N CYS A 125 2.75 32.68 18.49
CA CYS A 125 1.98 31.95 17.46
C CYS A 125 2.63 31.51 16.15
N ALA A 126 3.90 31.84 15.87
CA ALA A 126 4.69 31.12 14.87
C ALA A 126 4.71 29.60 15.13
N THR A 127 4.49 29.21 16.39
CA THR A 127 4.42 27.81 16.82
C THR A 127 3.03 27.18 16.67
N LEU A 128 1.93 27.95 16.62
CA LEU A 128 0.59 27.39 16.38
C LEU A 128 0.50 26.85 14.95
N ALA A 129 0.92 27.62 13.94
CA ALA A 129 0.95 27.16 12.56
C ALA A 129 1.85 25.91 12.39
N ARG A 130 2.98 25.86 13.10
CA ARG A 130 3.88 24.71 13.12
C ARG A 130 3.24 23.50 13.83
N ALA A 131 2.58 23.71 14.96
CA ALA A 131 1.88 22.66 15.71
C ALA A 131 0.71 22.08 14.90
N VAL A 132 -0.09 22.93 14.25
CA VAL A 132 -1.16 22.50 13.34
C VAL A 132 -0.59 21.68 12.19
N THR A 133 0.55 22.10 11.62
CA THR A 133 1.23 21.33 10.57
C THR A 133 1.60 19.92 11.06
N VAL A 134 2.20 19.80 12.24
CA VAL A 134 2.60 18.51 12.81
C VAL A 134 1.37 17.64 13.12
N VAL A 135 0.30 18.23 13.68
CA VAL A 135 -0.95 17.51 13.97
C VAL A 135 -1.58 16.98 12.68
N VAL A 136 -1.63 17.80 11.63
CA VAL A 136 -2.17 17.40 10.32
C VAL A 136 -1.32 16.30 9.68
N GLN A 137 0.01 16.40 9.77
CA GLN A 137 0.92 15.35 9.30
C GLN A 137 0.71 14.03 10.05
N ASN A 138 0.57 14.07 11.38
CA ASN A 138 0.28 12.88 12.19
C ASN A 138 -1.08 12.27 11.84
N TYR A 139 -2.12 13.09 11.67
CA TYR A 139 -3.44 12.66 11.22
C TYR A 139 -3.35 11.94 9.87
N GLN A 140 -2.70 12.56 8.89
CA GLN A 140 -2.56 11.99 7.54
C GLN A 140 -1.78 10.67 7.59
N GLN A 141 -0.64 10.64 8.29
CA GLN A 141 0.18 9.44 8.40
C GLN A 141 -0.57 8.30 9.10
N TYR A 142 -1.29 8.58 10.18
CA TYR A 142 -2.11 7.60 10.87
C TYR A 142 -3.17 6.99 9.94
N HIS A 143 -3.96 7.82 9.25
CA HIS A 143 -5.02 7.32 8.39
C HIS A 143 -4.52 6.60 7.14
N ILE A 144 -3.37 7.01 6.59
CA ILE A 144 -2.73 6.30 5.48
C ILE A 144 -2.24 4.92 5.93
N VAL A 145 -1.55 4.84 7.07
CA VAL A 145 -1.05 3.56 7.62
C VAL A 145 -2.20 2.63 7.99
N ALA A 146 -3.26 3.16 8.63
CA ALA A 146 -4.46 2.38 8.95
C ALA A 146 -5.13 1.82 7.69
N ALA A 147 -5.27 2.62 6.62
CA ALA A 147 -5.84 2.17 5.36
C ALA A 147 -4.96 1.11 4.67
N ARG A 148 -3.63 1.21 4.77
CA ARG A 148 -2.71 0.17 4.28
C ARG A 148 -2.88 -1.15 5.05
N LEU A 149 -2.98 -1.07 6.37
CA LEU A 149 -3.19 -2.26 7.21
C LEU A 149 -4.51 -2.95 6.88
N GLU A 150 -5.60 -2.19 6.73
CA GLU A 150 -6.92 -2.73 6.34
C GLU A 150 -6.86 -3.43 4.97
N ALA A 151 -6.16 -2.84 4.00
CA ALA A 151 -5.97 -3.46 2.69
C ALA A 151 -5.20 -4.79 2.80
N LEU A 152 -4.10 -4.82 3.56
CA LEU A 152 -3.33 -6.04 3.81
C LEU A 152 -4.17 -7.13 4.50
N GLN A 153 -4.97 -6.75 5.51
CA GLN A 153 -5.85 -7.69 6.21
C GLN A 153 -6.91 -8.29 5.27
N THR A 154 -7.46 -7.47 4.36
CA THR A 154 -8.43 -7.93 3.36
C THR A 154 -7.79 -8.95 2.43
N ILE A 155 -6.59 -8.66 1.90
CA ILE A 155 -5.86 -9.59 1.02
C ILE A 155 -5.57 -10.92 1.73
N ILE A 156 -5.14 -10.88 3.00
CA ILE A 156 -4.87 -12.09 3.79
C ILE A 156 -6.17 -12.90 4.01
N ALA A 157 -7.29 -12.22 4.31
CA ALA A 157 -8.57 -12.87 4.50
C ALA A 157 -9.07 -13.55 3.22
N ASP A 158 -8.99 -12.88 2.08
CA ASP A 158 -9.41 -13.41 0.78
C ASP A 158 -8.54 -14.60 0.34
N THR A 159 -7.22 -14.48 0.47
CA THR A 159 -6.28 -15.59 0.20
C THR A 159 -6.57 -16.80 1.10
N GLY A 160 -6.91 -16.53 2.36
CA GLY A 160 -7.28 -17.57 3.33
C GLY A 160 -8.62 -18.25 3.04
N LYS A 161 -9.52 -17.60 2.29
CA LYS A 161 -10.79 -18.16 1.83
C LYS A 161 -10.61 -18.99 0.57
N GLN A 162 -9.87 -18.47 -0.43
CA GLN A 162 -9.55 -19.19 -1.68
C GLN A 162 -8.81 -20.51 -1.44
N ARG A 163 -8.00 -20.62 -0.38
CA ARG A 163 -7.29 -21.86 -0.04
C ARG A 163 -8.18 -22.92 0.63
N ARG A 164 -9.39 -22.56 1.09
CA ARG A 164 -10.33 -23.48 1.77
C ARG A 164 -11.43 -24.01 0.85
N GLU A 165 -11.60 -23.38 -0.30
CA GLU A 165 -12.49 -23.82 -1.40
C GLU A 165 -11.70 -24.72 -2.36
#